data_AF-A0A838V4W6-F1
#
_entry.id   AF-A0A838V4W6-F1
#
_cell.length_a   1.000
_cell.length_b   1.000
_cell.length_c   1.000
_cell.angle_alpha   90.00
_cell.angle_beta   90.00
_cell.angle_gamma   90.00
#
_symmetry.space_group_name_H-M   'P 1'
#
loop_
_entity.id
_entity.type
_entity.pdbx_description
1 polymer ?
#
loop_
_entity_poly.entity_id
_entity_poly.type
_entity_poly.pdbx_seq_one_letter_code
_entity_poly.pdbx_strand_id
1 'polypeptide(L)'
;MRLPAALVTIAIAVLALALGGCGGGGDSGSSSAATTAEATTSPGGATQEEPAAEGEVGAGKSESGKSAATNEKKAESGQPTNPAPLPNEGTSAVAPRVPTVKGGDNSVQAYGTESSADERIQGAAVVKRYLEAQVAGDWGAACETYSVKMARQFELLAKQTHGPPAEACEKGLSQLDAPASPAQLRSAADIEALSLRVQGEQAFLIYTDGEGTASGFSLNREGDEWKVAALTGFPLPL
;
A
#
# COMPACT_ATOMS: atom_id res chain seq x y z
N MET A 1 0.16 22.86 33.05
CA MET A 1 0.42 24.01 32.17
C MET A 1 -0.62 24.00 31.07
N ARG A 2 -1.43 25.05 30.94
CA ARG A 2 -2.53 25.16 29.97
C ARG A 2 -2.01 25.89 28.73
N LEU A 3 -2.04 25.26 27.55
CA LEU A 3 -1.76 25.93 26.28
C LEU A 3 -3.03 26.58 25.73
N PRO A 4 -2.97 27.84 25.26
CA PRO A 4 -4.13 28.52 24.68
C PRO A 4 -4.37 28.05 23.23
N ALA A 5 -5.63 27.73 22.96
CA ALA A 5 -6.17 27.56 21.62
C ALA A 5 -6.27 28.94 20.95
N ALA A 6 -5.47 29.16 19.91
CA ALA A 6 -5.58 30.35 19.07
C ALA A 6 -5.30 29.99 17.60
N LEU A 7 -6.39 30.04 16.82
CA LEU A 7 -6.46 30.51 15.43
C LEU A 7 -5.28 30.23 14.50
N VAL A 8 -5.50 29.32 13.54
CA VAL A 8 -4.89 29.44 12.20
C VAL A 8 -5.97 29.18 11.15
N THR A 9 -6.66 30.24 10.76
CA THR A 9 -7.50 30.31 9.56
C THR A 9 -6.67 31.05 8.52
N ILE A 10 -6.04 30.35 7.57
CA ILE A 10 -5.29 30.99 6.48
C ILE A 10 -5.76 30.42 5.13
N ALA A 11 -6.63 31.22 4.51
CA ALA A 11 -6.72 31.57 3.09
C ALA A 11 -6.37 30.51 2.03
N ILE A 12 -7.41 29.90 1.48
CA ILE A 12 -7.44 29.37 0.12
C ILE A 12 -7.54 30.58 -0.82
N ALA A 13 -6.46 30.90 -1.53
CA ALA A 13 -6.45 31.91 -2.58
C ALA A 13 -5.62 31.45 -3.78
N VAL A 14 -6.34 31.19 -4.87
CA VAL A 14 -5.95 31.42 -6.28
C VAL A 14 -4.77 30.60 -6.80
N LEU A 15 -5.07 29.51 -7.52
CA LEU A 15 -4.21 28.99 -8.58
C LEU A 15 -5.04 28.57 -9.80
N ALA A 16 -5.74 29.54 -10.39
CA ALA A 16 -6.17 29.49 -11.78
C ALA A 16 -5.31 30.50 -12.54
N LEU A 17 -4.65 30.04 -13.61
CA LEU A 17 -3.94 30.76 -14.70
C LEU A 17 -2.50 30.27 -14.90
N ALA A 18 -2.30 29.28 -15.79
CA ALA A 18 -1.09 29.14 -16.62
C ALA A 18 -1.24 28.03 -17.68
N LEU A 19 -2.18 28.19 -18.62
CA LEU A 19 -2.16 27.47 -19.90
C LEU A 19 -1.96 28.51 -21.01
N GLY A 20 -0.72 28.68 -21.43
CA GLY A 20 -0.34 29.60 -22.50
C GLY A 20 1.17 29.70 -22.67
N GLY A 21 1.74 28.87 -23.53
CA GLY A 21 3.18 28.85 -23.81
C GLY A 21 3.52 28.01 -25.03
N CYS A 22 3.21 28.55 -26.21
CA CYS A 22 3.62 28.09 -27.53
C CYS A 22 4.99 28.74 -27.91
N GLY A 23 5.80 28.01 -28.68
CA GLY A 23 7.01 28.52 -29.39
C GLY A 23 8.31 27.95 -28.81
N GLY A 24 9.27 27.43 -29.56
CA GLY A 24 9.57 27.41 -30.99
C GLY A 24 11.08 27.09 -31.07
N GLY A 25 11.51 26.02 -31.74
CA GLY A 25 12.11 26.10 -33.08
C GLY A 25 13.66 26.14 -33.01
N GLY A 26 14.33 25.15 -33.61
CA GLY A 26 15.79 25.12 -33.72
C GLY A 26 16.38 23.79 -34.17
N ASP A 27 16.28 23.52 -35.48
CA ASP A 27 16.96 22.43 -36.20
C ASP A 27 18.50 22.54 -36.14
N SER A 28 19.19 21.40 -36.05
CA SER A 28 20.45 21.11 -36.76
C SER A 28 20.81 19.61 -36.62
N GLY A 29 20.70 18.87 -37.72
CA GLY A 29 20.84 17.41 -37.75
C GLY A 29 22.23 16.88 -38.08
N SER A 30 22.34 15.55 -38.16
CA SER A 30 22.89 14.80 -39.30
C SER A 30 22.80 13.27 -39.05
N SER A 31 22.09 12.59 -39.96
CA SER A 31 22.28 11.23 -40.54
C SER A 31 22.56 10.01 -39.65
N SER A 32 22.13 8.77 -39.93
CA SER A 32 21.16 8.12 -40.83
C SER A 32 21.27 6.62 -40.49
N ALA A 33 20.17 5.90 -40.25
CA ALA A 33 20.04 4.47 -40.59
C ALA A 33 18.56 4.07 -40.54
N ALA A 34 18.06 3.63 -41.69
CA ALA A 34 16.66 3.30 -41.93
C ALA A 34 16.29 1.93 -41.34
N THR A 35 15.09 1.80 -40.77
CA THR A 35 14.33 0.56 -40.81
C THR A 35 12.83 0.88 -40.84
N THR A 36 12.17 0.33 -41.85
CA THR A 36 10.78 0.57 -42.26
C THR A 36 9.86 -0.48 -41.66
N ALA A 37 8.69 -0.08 -41.12
CA ALA A 37 7.38 -0.75 -41.23
C ALA A 37 6.38 -0.11 -40.24
N GLU A 38 5.50 0.75 -40.75
CA GLU A 38 4.03 0.56 -40.81
C GLU A 38 3.30 0.72 -39.46
N ALA A 39 2.79 1.95 -39.25
CA ALA A 39 1.77 2.26 -38.25
C ALA A 39 0.43 2.52 -38.96
N THR A 40 -0.58 1.72 -38.62
CA THR A 40 -1.98 1.92 -38.99
C THR A 40 -2.60 2.94 -38.04
N THR A 41 -2.99 4.09 -38.58
CA THR A 41 -3.75 5.14 -37.88
C THR A 41 -5.24 4.79 -37.89
N SER A 42 -5.90 4.86 -36.72
CA SER A 42 -7.37 4.79 -36.62
C SER A 42 -7.88 5.96 -35.78
N PRO A 43 -8.81 6.80 -36.27
CA PRO A 43 -9.42 7.88 -35.50
C PRO A 43 -10.84 7.50 -35.05
N GLY A 44 -11.14 7.77 -33.78
CA GLY A 44 -12.48 7.79 -33.20
C GLY A 44 -12.35 8.26 -31.75
N GLY A 45 -12.92 9.37 -31.28
CA GLY A 45 -14.23 9.90 -31.59
C GLY A 45 -15.21 9.42 -30.52
N ALA A 46 -15.25 10.10 -29.37
CA ALA A 46 -16.30 9.92 -28.37
C ALA A 46 -16.47 11.18 -27.51
N THR A 47 -17.51 11.93 -27.86
CA THR A 47 -18.23 12.88 -27.01
C THR A 47 -18.80 12.13 -25.81
N GLN A 48 -18.72 12.70 -24.60
CA GLN A 48 -19.49 12.22 -23.45
C GLN A 48 -20.18 13.40 -22.76
N GLU A 49 -21.50 13.39 -22.86
CA GLU A 49 -22.47 14.24 -22.17
C GLU A 49 -22.58 13.91 -20.67
N GLU A 50 -22.98 14.95 -19.94
CA GLU A 50 -23.38 15.06 -18.53
C GLU A 50 -24.39 13.99 -18.07
N PRO A 51 -24.54 13.74 -16.75
CA PRO A 51 -25.51 14.56 -16.01
C PRO A 51 -25.17 14.88 -14.54
N ALA A 52 -25.65 16.06 -14.12
CA ALA A 52 -25.87 16.44 -12.74
C ALA A 52 -26.90 15.54 -12.03
N ALA A 53 -26.60 15.14 -10.80
CA ALA A 53 -27.54 14.50 -9.90
C ALA A 53 -27.51 15.21 -8.54
N GLU A 54 -28.55 16.02 -8.30
CA GLU A 54 -28.91 16.55 -7.00
C GLU A 54 -29.59 15.43 -6.18
N GLY A 55 -29.05 15.15 -4.99
CA GLY A 55 -29.56 14.14 -4.07
C GLY A 55 -29.96 14.75 -2.73
N GLU A 56 -31.27 14.71 -2.47
CA GLU A 56 -32.02 15.19 -1.31
C GLU A 56 -31.62 14.49 0.00
N VAL A 57 -31.34 15.28 1.06
CA VAL A 57 -30.95 14.77 2.39
C VAL A 57 -32.20 14.51 3.24
N GLY A 58 -32.58 13.24 3.36
CA GLY A 58 -33.68 12.79 4.23
C GLY A 58 -33.25 12.64 5.70
N ALA A 59 -33.91 13.38 6.59
CA ALA A 59 -33.75 13.31 8.04
C ALA A 59 -34.42 12.04 8.61
N GLY A 60 -33.61 11.05 8.98
CA GLY A 60 -34.03 9.81 9.65
C GLY A 60 -34.05 9.94 11.17
N LYS A 61 -35.23 9.79 11.76
CA LYS A 61 -35.55 9.80 13.19
C LYS A 61 -35.05 8.50 13.86
N SER A 62 -34.20 8.64 14.88
CA SER A 62 -33.66 7.51 15.66
C SER A 62 -34.62 7.11 16.78
N GLU A 63 -35.17 5.88 16.70
CA GLU A 63 -35.98 5.26 17.75
C GLU A 63 -35.11 4.40 18.67
N SER A 64 -35.27 4.65 19.97
CA SER A 64 -34.57 4.03 21.08
C SER A 64 -35.19 2.65 21.39
N GLY A 65 -34.50 1.59 20.99
CA GLY A 65 -34.89 0.19 21.26
C GLY A 65 -34.14 -0.40 22.46
N LYS A 66 -34.84 -0.52 23.58
CA LYS A 66 -34.43 -1.22 24.81
C LYS A 66 -34.48 -2.75 24.56
N SER A 67 -33.33 -3.43 24.58
CA SER A 67 -33.26 -4.91 24.56
C SER A 67 -32.68 -5.46 25.86
N ALA A 68 -33.37 -6.47 26.37
CA ALA A 68 -33.17 -7.11 27.66
C ALA A 68 -32.48 -8.47 27.53
N ALA A 69 -31.67 -8.77 28.55
CA ALA A 69 -31.38 -10.08 29.14
C ALA A 69 -30.96 -11.24 28.22
N THR A 70 -29.64 -11.43 28.15
CA THR A 70 -28.92 -12.57 27.61
C THR A 70 -29.10 -13.83 28.47
N ASN A 71 -29.44 -14.95 27.82
CA ASN A 71 -29.39 -16.30 28.38
C ASN A 71 -28.02 -16.91 28.01
N GLU A 72 -27.12 -17.03 28.97
CA GLU A 72 -25.78 -17.62 28.79
C GLU A 72 -25.87 -19.14 28.71
N LYS A 73 -26.00 -19.67 27.49
CA LYS A 73 -25.78 -21.09 27.20
C LYS A 73 -24.30 -21.29 26.88
N LYS A 74 -23.56 -21.75 27.89
CA LYS A 74 -22.14 -22.16 27.82
C LYS A 74 -21.95 -23.21 26.73
N ALA A 75 -21.54 -22.77 25.55
CA ALA A 75 -21.16 -23.64 24.44
C ALA A 75 -19.76 -24.20 24.72
N GLU A 76 -19.71 -25.52 24.87
CA GLU A 76 -18.52 -26.32 25.04
C GLU A 76 -17.67 -26.22 23.75
N SER A 77 -16.50 -25.59 23.89
CA SER A 77 -15.52 -25.36 22.83
C SER A 77 -14.87 -26.69 22.42
N GLY A 78 -15.47 -27.38 21.46
CA GLY A 78 -14.83 -28.47 20.71
C GLY A 78 -14.15 -27.90 19.47
N GLN A 79 -12.87 -27.52 19.58
CA GLN A 79 -12.09 -27.10 18.42
C GLN A 79 -11.42 -28.32 17.74
N PRO A 80 -11.75 -28.65 16.48
CA PRO A 80 -10.91 -29.52 15.67
C PRO A 80 -9.63 -28.76 15.31
N THR A 81 -8.49 -29.24 15.81
CA THR A 81 -7.15 -28.63 15.70
C THR A 81 -6.41 -29.01 14.42
N ASN A 82 -7.10 -29.32 13.33
CA ASN A 82 -6.37 -29.56 12.08
C ASN A 82 -5.83 -28.21 11.57
N PRO A 83 -4.50 -28.03 11.51
CA PRO A 83 -3.93 -26.80 10.99
C PRO A 83 -4.44 -26.60 9.56
N ALA A 84 -4.85 -25.37 9.25
CA ALA A 84 -5.34 -25.05 7.92
C ALA A 84 -4.27 -25.42 6.86
N PRO A 85 -4.68 -25.89 5.67
CA PRO A 85 -3.73 -26.29 4.64
C PRO A 85 -2.78 -25.15 4.26
N LEU A 86 -1.52 -25.49 4.01
CA LEU A 86 -0.52 -24.54 3.54
C LEU A 86 -0.85 -24.06 2.11
N PRO A 87 -0.36 -22.87 1.71
CA PRO A 87 -0.46 -22.40 0.32
C PRO A 87 0.22 -23.38 -0.65
N ASN A 88 -0.40 -23.59 -1.82
CA ASN A 88 0.17 -24.43 -2.87
C ASN A 88 1.11 -23.60 -3.76
N GLU A 89 2.41 -23.87 -3.68
CA GLU A 89 3.45 -23.23 -4.49
C GLU A 89 3.16 -23.30 -6.00
N GLY A 90 3.47 -22.22 -6.72
CA GLY A 90 3.34 -22.11 -8.17
C GLY A 90 1.90 -21.97 -8.66
N THR A 91 0.91 -21.97 -7.77
CA THR A 91 -0.50 -21.84 -8.16
C THR A 91 -0.97 -20.39 -8.14
N SER A 92 -1.83 -20.02 -9.09
CA SER A 92 -2.51 -18.72 -9.07
C SER A 92 -3.77 -18.72 -8.19
N ALA A 93 -4.19 -19.87 -7.67
CA ALA A 93 -5.31 -19.94 -6.73
C ALA A 93 -5.00 -19.15 -5.46
N VAL A 94 -6.02 -18.54 -4.85
CA VAL A 94 -5.88 -17.85 -3.57
C VAL A 94 -5.51 -18.87 -2.49
N ALA A 95 -4.55 -18.53 -1.64
CA ALA A 95 -4.12 -19.40 -0.55
C ALA A 95 -5.28 -19.64 0.46
N PRO A 96 -5.42 -20.86 1.03
CA PRO A 96 -6.60 -21.23 1.85
C PRO A 96 -6.90 -20.36 3.07
N ARG A 97 -5.90 -19.63 3.59
CA ARG A 97 -6.03 -18.76 4.78
C ARG A 97 -6.16 -17.28 4.46
N VAL A 98 -6.03 -16.90 3.19
CA VAL A 98 -6.11 -15.51 2.76
C VAL A 98 -7.59 -15.12 2.64
N PRO A 99 -8.06 -14.06 3.33
CA PRO A 99 -9.44 -13.64 3.26
C PRO A 99 -9.77 -13.07 1.87
N THR A 100 -10.99 -13.37 1.40
CA THR A 100 -11.53 -12.90 0.12
C THR A 100 -12.95 -12.43 0.26
N VAL A 101 -13.34 -11.41 -0.51
CA VAL A 101 -14.70 -10.88 -0.53
C VAL A 101 -15.41 -11.25 -1.82
N LYS A 102 -16.57 -11.89 -1.72
CA LYS A 102 -17.38 -12.23 -2.90
C LYS A 102 -17.86 -10.96 -3.60
N GLY A 103 -17.44 -10.78 -4.86
CA GLY A 103 -17.77 -9.59 -5.65
C GLY A 103 -16.97 -8.35 -5.27
N GLY A 104 -16.03 -8.46 -4.33
CA GLY A 104 -15.08 -7.39 -3.99
C GLY A 104 -13.80 -7.46 -4.83
N ASP A 105 -12.92 -6.49 -4.58
CA ASP A 105 -11.58 -6.48 -5.17
C ASP A 105 -10.70 -7.51 -4.46
N ASN A 106 -10.27 -8.54 -5.19
CA ASN A 106 -9.35 -9.57 -4.71
C ASN A 106 -8.04 -9.58 -5.53
N SER A 107 -7.70 -8.43 -6.14
CA SER A 107 -6.58 -8.31 -7.08
C SER A 107 -5.23 -8.66 -6.45
N VAL A 108 -5.02 -8.34 -5.17
CA VAL A 108 -3.79 -8.69 -4.44
C VAL A 108 -3.76 -10.17 -4.08
N GLN A 109 -4.87 -10.72 -3.60
CA GLN A 109 -5.01 -12.13 -3.21
C GLN A 109 -4.82 -13.08 -4.41
N ALA A 110 -5.25 -12.64 -5.60
CA ALA A 110 -5.12 -13.40 -6.85
C ALA A 110 -3.89 -13.00 -7.69
N TYR A 111 -3.06 -12.07 -7.23
CA TYR A 111 -1.91 -11.59 -7.99
C TYR A 111 -0.92 -12.72 -8.29
N GLY A 112 -0.40 -12.79 -9.52
CA GLY A 112 0.70 -13.70 -9.88
C GLY A 112 0.49 -15.18 -9.48
N THR A 113 1.54 -15.77 -8.93
CA THR A 113 1.56 -17.15 -8.39
C THR A 113 2.08 -17.16 -6.97
N GLU A 114 1.66 -18.15 -6.17
CA GLU A 114 2.23 -18.38 -4.83
C GLU A 114 3.72 -18.77 -4.93
N SER A 115 4.56 -18.12 -4.12
CA SER A 115 5.99 -18.45 -4.02
C SER A 115 6.23 -19.77 -3.27
N SER A 116 7.50 -20.18 -3.24
CA SER A 116 7.94 -21.23 -2.32
C SER A 116 7.76 -20.84 -0.85
N ALA A 117 7.76 -21.83 0.04
CA ALA A 117 7.70 -21.59 1.48
C ALA A 117 8.92 -20.78 1.99
N ASP A 118 10.10 -21.05 1.45
CA ASP A 118 11.34 -20.37 1.84
C ASP A 118 11.32 -18.89 1.45
N GLU A 119 10.88 -18.58 0.22
CA GLU A 119 10.71 -17.19 -0.22
C GLU A 119 9.67 -16.44 0.61
N ARG A 120 8.56 -17.10 0.97
CA ARG A 120 7.54 -16.51 1.84
C ARG A 120 8.11 -16.16 3.21
N ILE A 121 8.94 -17.04 3.79
CA ILE A 121 9.65 -16.79 5.05
C ILE A 121 10.62 -15.61 4.91
N GLN A 122 11.38 -15.53 3.81
CA GLN A 122 12.29 -14.42 3.55
C GLN A 122 11.55 -13.08 3.40
N GLY A 123 10.49 -13.04 2.59
CA GLY A 123 9.65 -11.86 2.43
C GLY A 123 9.04 -11.40 3.76
N ALA A 124 8.54 -12.33 4.56
CA ALA A 124 8.03 -12.05 5.90
C ALA A 124 9.10 -11.49 6.83
N ALA A 125 10.32 -12.06 6.82
CA ALA A 125 11.42 -11.57 7.64
C ALA A 125 11.82 -10.12 7.31
N VAL A 126 11.79 -9.74 6.03
CA VAL A 126 12.08 -8.37 5.57
C VAL A 126 11.01 -7.38 6.04
N VAL A 127 9.72 -7.72 5.88
CA VAL A 127 8.61 -6.88 6.36
C VAL A 127 8.63 -6.75 7.88
N LYS A 128 8.88 -7.85 8.60
CA LYS A 128 8.98 -7.82 10.05
C LYS A 128 10.11 -6.91 10.53
N ARG A 129 11.31 -7.03 9.93
CA ARG A 129 12.45 -6.16 10.26
C ARG A 129 12.13 -4.69 10.04
N TYR A 130 11.46 -4.37 8.92
CA TYR A 130 11.01 -3.01 8.62
C TYR A 130 10.08 -2.47 9.72
N LEU A 131 9.05 -3.23 10.09
CA LEU A 131 8.08 -2.83 11.11
C LEU A 131 8.73 -2.72 12.51
N GLU A 132 9.62 -3.63 12.87
CA GLU A 132 10.39 -3.57 14.12
C GLU A 132 11.28 -2.32 14.18
N ALA A 133 11.90 -1.93 13.06
CA ALA A 133 12.67 -0.70 12.96
C ALA A 133 11.81 0.55 13.17
N GLN A 134 10.58 0.58 12.60
CA GLN A 134 9.62 1.65 12.89
C GLN A 134 9.23 1.71 14.37
N VAL A 135 8.93 0.56 14.99
CA VAL A 135 8.62 0.47 16.44
C VAL A 135 9.75 1.07 17.28
N ALA A 136 11.00 0.82 16.89
CA ALA A 136 12.19 1.33 17.57
C ALA A 136 12.49 2.81 17.25
N GLY A 137 11.83 3.40 16.26
CA GLY A 137 12.20 4.71 15.71
C GLY A 137 13.57 4.71 15.02
N ASP A 138 14.06 3.54 14.61
CA ASP A 138 15.33 3.36 13.90
C ASP A 138 15.09 3.49 12.39
N TRP A 139 14.97 4.73 11.94
CA TRP A 139 14.68 5.02 10.53
C TRP A 139 15.81 4.59 9.59
N GLY A 140 17.06 4.56 10.07
CA GLY A 140 18.19 4.04 9.30
C GLY A 140 18.01 2.56 8.98
N ALA A 141 17.74 1.75 10.01
CA ALA A 141 17.46 0.32 9.82
C ALA A 141 16.21 0.06 8.95
N ALA A 142 15.16 0.88 9.08
CA ALA A 142 13.99 0.78 8.21
C ALA A 142 14.37 1.07 6.75
N CYS A 143 15.18 2.10 6.52
CA CYS A 143 15.66 2.50 5.19
C CYS A 143 16.51 1.44 4.49
N GLU A 144 17.31 0.67 5.23
CA GLU A 144 18.09 -0.45 4.68
C GLU A 144 17.23 -1.59 4.11
N THR A 145 15.97 -1.69 4.53
CA THR A 145 15.04 -2.71 4.00
C THR A 145 14.38 -2.29 2.68
N TYR A 146 14.43 -1.01 2.32
CA TYR A 146 13.79 -0.52 1.10
C TYR A 146 14.52 -1.00 -0.16
N SER A 147 13.73 -1.16 -1.21
CA SER A 147 14.23 -1.31 -2.58
C SER A 147 15.01 -0.07 -3.00
N VAL A 148 16.00 -0.25 -3.88
CA VAL A 148 16.74 0.85 -4.53
C VAL A 148 15.78 1.83 -5.20
N LYS A 149 14.70 1.32 -5.80
CA LYS A 149 13.66 2.17 -6.41
C LYS A 149 13.00 3.10 -5.39
N MET A 150 12.65 2.60 -4.21
CA MET A 150 12.05 3.39 -3.14
C MET A 150 13.04 4.36 -2.52
N ALA A 151 14.27 3.93 -2.22
CA ALA A 151 15.34 4.81 -1.74
C ALA A 151 15.56 6.01 -2.67
N ARG A 152 15.54 5.78 -3.99
CA ARG A 152 15.63 6.85 -4.99
C ARG A 152 14.46 7.84 -4.95
N GLN A 153 13.25 7.42 -4.56
CA GLN A 153 12.13 8.35 -4.39
C GLN A 153 12.40 9.35 -3.26
N PHE A 154 12.96 8.88 -2.14
CA PHE A 154 13.37 9.76 -1.04
C PHE A 154 14.44 10.75 -1.48
N GLU A 155 15.46 10.31 -2.22
CA GLU A 155 16.49 11.21 -2.75
C GLU A 155 15.90 12.30 -3.66
N LEU A 156 14.94 11.94 -4.52
CA LEU A 156 14.24 12.89 -5.39
C LEU A 156 13.43 13.90 -4.57
N LEU A 157 12.71 13.43 -3.53
CA LEU A 157 11.98 14.30 -2.61
C LEU A 157 12.91 15.24 -1.84
N ALA A 158 14.06 14.76 -1.38
CA ALA A 158 15.06 15.60 -0.72
C ALA A 158 15.59 16.67 -1.67
N LYS A 159 15.86 16.33 -2.94
CA LYS A 159 16.27 17.33 -3.96
C LYS A 159 15.20 18.41 -4.16
N GLN A 160 13.92 18.03 -4.19
CA GLN A 160 12.80 18.96 -4.34
C GLN A 160 12.63 19.89 -3.13
N THR A 161 12.96 19.41 -1.93
CA THR A 161 12.86 20.16 -0.68
C THR A 161 14.19 20.82 -0.27
N HIS A 162 15.21 20.79 -1.13
CA HIS A 162 16.58 21.27 -0.87
C HIS A 162 17.24 20.64 0.37
N GLY A 163 16.85 19.42 0.73
CA GLY A 163 17.47 18.62 1.79
C GLY A 163 18.72 17.85 1.32
N PRO A 164 19.58 17.41 2.25
CA PRO A 164 20.73 16.57 1.93
C PRO A 164 20.29 15.16 1.50
N PRO A 165 20.81 14.61 0.38
CA PRO A 165 20.41 13.28 -0.10
C PRO A 165 20.75 12.13 0.86
N ALA A 166 21.85 12.23 1.60
CA ALA A 166 22.36 11.16 2.46
C ALA A 166 21.45 10.82 3.65
N GLU A 167 20.53 11.72 4.03
CA GLU A 167 19.59 11.53 5.14
C GLU A 167 18.13 11.57 4.64
N ALA A 168 17.95 11.51 3.31
CA ALA A 168 16.67 11.75 2.67
C ALA A 168 15.63 10.71 3.10
N CYS A 169 16.06 9.46 3.25
CA CYS A 169 15.18 8.37 3.62
C CYS A 169 14.77 8.48 5.09
N GLU A 170 15.71 8.67 6.01
CA GLU A 170 15.43 8.73 7.44
C GLU A 170 14.57 9.96 7.78
N LYS A 171 14.93 11.13 7.25
CA LYS A 171 14.13 12.35 7.43
C LYS A 171 12.77 12.22 6.78
N GLY A 172 12.71 11.75 5.54
CA GLY A 172 11.46 11.55 4.82
C GLY A 172 10.52 10.60 5.55
N LEU A 173 11.03 9.45 5.99
CA LEU A 173 10.26 8.45 6.71
C LEU A 173 9.77 8.97 8.06
N SER A 174 10.62 9.64 8.84
CA SER A 174 10.23 10.23 10.13
C SER A 174 9.14 11.31 10.02
N GLN A 175 8.98 11.92 8.85
CA GLN A 175 7.97 12.94 8.58
C GLN A 175 6.68 12.36 7.97
N LEU A 176 6.79 11.27 7.22
CA LEU A 176 5.68 10.60 6.56
C LEU A 176 5.01 9.55 7.44
N ASP A 177 5.73 9.02 8.43
CA ASP A 177 5.16 8.08 9.38
C ASP A 177 4.06 8.77 10.18
N ALA A 178 2.82 8.34 9.96
CA ALA A 178 1.70 8.86 10.71
C ALA A 178 1.89 8.50 12.19
N PRO A 179 1.52 9.37 13.13
CA PRO A 179 1.69 9.08 14.55
C PRO A 179 0.81 7.88 14.95
N ALA A 180 1.39 6.69 14.93
CA ALA A 180 0.84 5.48 15.53
C ALA A 180 1.33 5.38 16.98
N SER A 181 0.49 4.86 17.87
CA SER A 181 0.95 4.57 19.23
C SER A 181 1.97 3.42 19.20
N PRO A 182 2.96 3.39 20.12
CA PRO A 182 3.89 2.26 20.22
C PRO A 182 3.20 0.91 20.42
N ALA A 183 1.98 0.87 20.97
CA ALA A 183 1.19 -0.35 21.08
C ALA A 183 0.69 -0.84 19.70
N GLN A 184 0.16 0.07 18.88
CA GLN A 184 -0.29 -0.24 17.52
C GLN A 184 0.87 -0.71 16.65
N LEU A 185 2.03 -0.04 16.72
CA LEU A 185 3.21 -0.45 15.96
C LEU A 185 3.70 -1.85 16.35
N ARG A 186 3.68 -2.19 17.65
CA ARG A 186 4.05 -3.53 18.11
C ARG A 186 3.07 -4.60 17.65
N SER A 187 1.77 -4.29 17.70
CA SER A 187 0.72 -5.17 17.18
C SER A 187 0.92 -5.43 15.68
N ALA A 188 1.17 -4.37 14.91
CA ALA A 188 1.44 -4.45 13.47
C ALA A 188 2.71 -5.25 13.13
N ALA A 189 3.74 -5.22 13.99
CA ALA A 189 4.99 -5.96 13.80
C ALA A 189 4.89 -7.46 14.15
N ASP A 190 3.83 -7.87 14.87
CA ASP A 190 3.55 -9.29 15.17
C ASP A 190 2.85 -9.96 13.98
N ILE A 191 3.61 -10.21 12.91
CA ILE A 191 3.05 -10.70 11.66
C ILE A 191 3.09 -12.24 11.54
N GLU A 192 1.99 -12.81 11.03
CA GLU A 192 1.91 -14.18 10.54
C GLU A 192 1.74 -14.17 9.01
N ALA A 193 2.73 -14.67 8.28
CA ALA A 193 2.67 -14.73 6.83
C ALA A 193 1.68 -15.80 6.33
N LEU A 194 0.69 -15.37 5.55
CA LEU A 194 -0.34 -16.24 4.98
C LEU A 194 -0.01 -16.67 3.55
N SER A 195 0.56 -15.77 2.75
CA SER A 195 0.85 -15.98 1.33
C SER A 195 1.90 -14.98 0.83
N LEU A 196 2.70 -15.38 -0.16
CA LEU A 196 3.54 -14.45 -0.91
C LEU A 196 3.25 -14.63 -2.42
N ARG A 197 2.65 -13.59 -3.01
CA ARG A 197 2.16 -13.58 -4.39
C ARG A 197 3.16 -12.90 -5.30
N VAL A 198 3.74 -13.62 -6.25
CA VAL A 198 4.87 -13.14 -7.07
C VAL A 198 4.50 -13.04 -8.56
N GLN A 199 4.91 -11.95 -9.21
CA GLN A 199 4.88 -11.79 -10.66
C GLN A 199 6.14 -11.04 -11.12
N GLY A 200 7.08 -11.79 -11.72
CA GLY A 200 8.40 -11.24 -12.06
C GLY A 200 9.14 -10.79 -10.79
N GLU A 201 9.63 -9.55 -10.80
CA GLU A 201 10.37 -8.97 -9.67
C GLU A 201 9.48 -8.31 -8.60
N GLN A 202 8.15 -8.38 -8.75
CA GLN A 202 7.21 -7.78 -7.80
C GLN A 202 6.49 -8.85 -7.01
N ALA A 203 6.23 -8.57 -5.74
CA ALA A 203 5.45 -9.45 -4.90
C ALA A 203 4.56 -8.70 -3.91
N PHE A 204 3.51 -9.38 -3.46
CA PHE A 204 2.71 -8.97 -2.32
C PHE A 204 2.80 -10.02 -1.22
N LEU A 205 3.35 -9.64 -0.07
CA LEU A 205 3.23 -10.44 1.14
C LEU A 205 1.84 -10.19 1.74
N ILE A 206 1.08 -11.24 1.96
CA ILE A 206 -0.19 -11.19 2.69
C ILE A 206 0.03 -11.79 4.06
N TYR A 207 -0.33 -11.05 5.11
CA TYR A 207 -0.11 -11.45 6.49
C TYR A 207 -1.28 -11.02 7.39
N THR A 208 -1.36 -11.60 8.58
CA THR A 208 -2.17 -11.06 9.69
C THR A 208 -1.26 -10.49 10.76
N ASP A 209 -1.67 -9.40 11.40
CA ASP A 209 -0.97 -8.84 12.56
C ASP A 209 -1.42 -9.48 13.88
N GLY A 210 -0.91 -8.98 15.02
CA GLY A 210 -1.25 -9.48 16.35
C GLY A 210 -2.72 -9.26 16.75
N GLU A 211 -3.44 -8.41 16.01
CA GLU A 211 -4.90 -8.20 16.14
C GLU A 211 -5.71 -9.10 15.21
N GLY A 212 -5.05 -9.90 14.36
CA GLY A 212 -5.68 -10.74 13.36
C GLY A 212 -6.14 -9.97 12.11
N THR A 213 -5.73 -8.72 11.94
CA THR A 213 -6.08 -7.90 10.78
C THR A 213 -5.26 -8.34 9.58
N ALA A 214 -5.93 -8.77 8.51
CA ALA A 214 -5.26 -9.15 7.27
C ALA A 214 -4.82 -7.92 6.47
N SER A 215 -3.54 -7.87 6.15
CA SER A 215 -2.92 -6.78 5.39
C SER A 215 -2.02 -7.33 4.28
N GLY A 216 -1.75 -6.48 3.30
CA GLY A 216 -0.76 -6.71 2.26
C GLY A 216 0.43 -5.75 2.40
N PHE A 217 1.62 -6.21 2.01
CA PHE A 217 2.81 -5.39 1.89
C PHE A 217 3.47 -5.61 0.53
N SER A 218 3.77 -4.53 -0.19
CA SER A 218 4.44 -4.61 -1.49
C SER A 218 5.94 -4.83 -1.32
N LEU A 219 6.47 -5.79 -2.08
CA LEU A 219 7.88 -6.16 -2.11
C LEU A 219 8.41 -6.13 -3.54
N ASN A 220 9.70 -5.79 -3.66
CA ASN A 220 10.47 -5.94 -4.89
C ASN A 220 11.61 -6.92 -4.67
N ARG A 221 11.88 -7.76 -5.66
CA ARG A 221 13.05 -8.61 -5.72
C ARG A 221 14.22 -7.80 -6.28
N GLU A 222 15.36 -7.86 -5.60
CA GLU A 222 16.61 -7.23 -6.03
C GLU A 222 17.73 -8.27 -5.93
N GLY A 223 17.99 -8.97 -7.04
CA GLY A 223 18.84 -10.16 -7.03
C GLY A 223 18.13 -11.33 -6.34
N ASP A 224 18.75 -11.84 -5.28
CA ASP A 224 18.22 -12.95 -4.48
C ASP A 224 17.54 -12.49 -3.17
N GLU A 225 17.36 -11.18 -3.00
CA GLU A 225 16.75 -10.61 -1.79
C GLU A 225 15.40 -9.95 -2.09
N TRP A 226 14.46 -10.07 -1.14
CA TRP A 226 13.27 -9.25 -1.10
C TRP A 226 13.56 -7.92 -0.40
N LYS A 227 12.96 -6.84 -0.91
CA LYS A 227 13.04 -5.50 -0.35
C LYS A 227 11.65 -4.88 -0.28
N VAL A 228 11.45 -4.01 0.70
CA VAL A 228 10.20 -3.27 0.86
C VAL A 228 10.02 -2.27 -0.29
N ALA A 229 8.83 -2.26 -0.90
CA ALA A 229 8.50 -1.42 -2.04
C ALA A 229 7.35 -0.43 -1.77
N ALA A 230 6.88 -0.33 -0.53
CA ALA A 230 5.85 0.61 -0.09
C ALA A 230 6.21 1.18 1.30
N LEU A 231 5.70 2.37 1.63
CA LEU A 231 5.93 2.98 2.96
C LEU A 231 5.13 2.29 4.06
N THR A 232 3.94 1.78 3.73
CA THR A 232 3.04 1.13 4.69
C THR A 232 2.40 -0.09 4.05
N GLY A 233 1.93 -0.99 4.89
CA GLY A 233 0.99 -2.02 4.47
C GLY A 233 -0.35 -1.39 4.07
N PHE A 234 -1.20 -2.19 3.44
CA PHE A 234 -2.57 -1.82 3.13
C PHE A 234 -3.53 -2.90 3.66
N PRO A 235 -4.68 -2.51 4.21
CA PRO A 235 -5.66 -3.50 4.68
C PRO A 235 -6.23 -4.27 3.49
N LEU A 236 -6.46 -5.57 3.67
CA LEU A 236 -7.22 -6.35 2.71
C LEU A 236 -8.73 -6.26 3.00
N PRO A 237 -9.58 -6.33 1.97
CA PRO A 237 -11.01 -6.39 2.19
C PRO A 237 -11.38 -7.71 2.90
N LEU A 238 -12.23 -7.60 3.93
CA LEU A 238 -12.80 -8.71 4.69
C LEU A 238 -14.28 -8.92 4.34
#